data_AF-A0A7K3LPC1-F1
#
_entry.id   AF-A0A7K3LPC1-F1
#
_cell.length_a   1.000
_cell.length_b   1.000
_cell.length_c   1.000
_cell.angle_alpha   90.00
_cell.angle_beta   90.00
_cell.angle_gamma   90.00
#
_symmetry.space_group_name_H-M   'P 1'
#
loop_
_entity.id
_entity.type
_entity.pdbx_description
1 polymer ?
#
loop_
_entity_poly.entity_id
_entity_poly.type
_entity_poly.pdbx_seq_one_letter_code
_entity_poly.pdbx_strand_id
1 'polypeptide(L)'
;MTELEYIHTGGDPRGWSVTAARNFTGIANPSADGVTATGSCPRCGHPMQTSLTDTVYRNVAPGGGTADTGVAMVCGCRTDHPGHPEGESGCGAWWSLRYEISETGVAFHSVSIAELDADAVRADAHALRSAGEGELTAVRSAASSWSKGIGAAVIALLGFGLVTGPSDISDLTCAASIVVGVLLAAALVAGMVSVGLLFRSAYGALEPVATPQDSPPGQNAVALSDHTEAVARLRGLRWGLITAGVGVTMLIAAVGVTWYGPAPQDPVLRIVDRTGVAWCGEVQATDDGTVALDAGGTTVTVNLDGAKQIQVLGVCPATG
;
A
#
# COMPACT_ATOMS: atom_id res chain seq x y z
N MET A 1 20.67 53.97 -4.48
CA MET A 1 20.02 52.67 -4.25
C MET A 1 18.55 52.94 -4.10
N THR A 2 17.81 52.78 -5.18
CA THR A 2 16.34 52.82 -5.16
C THR A 2 15.86 51.53 -4.52
N GLU A 3 15.20 51.69 -3.38
CA GLU A 3 14.35 50.69 -2.75
C GLU A 3 13.41 50.14 -3.83
N LEU A 4 13.61 48.87 -4.21
CA LEU A 4 12.68 48.16 -5.07
C LEU A 4 11.42 47.97 -4.24
N GLU A 5 10.52 48.94 -4.34
CA GLU A 5 9.15 48.88 -3.83
C GLU A 5 8.59 47.50 -4.19
N TYR A 6 8.40 46.67 -3.17
CA TYR A 6 7.81 45.35 -3.31
C TYR A 6 6.33 45.58 -3.60
N ILE A 7 5.99 45.81 -4.87
CA ILE A 7 4.65 46.20 -5.30
C ILE A 7 3.68 45.04 -5.01
N HIS A 8 3.03 45.10 -3.85
CA HIS A 8 1.83 44.36 -3.50
C HIS A 8 0.63 44.92 -4.27
N THR A 9 0.59 44.69 -5.58
CA THR A 9 -0.65 44.94 -6.35
C THR A 9 -1.40 43.63 -6.44
N GLY A 10 -2.62 43.59 -5.89
CA GLY A 10 -3.55 42.49 -6.08
C GLY A 10 -3.94 42.37 -7.57
N GLY A 11 -4.06 41.14 -8.05
CA GLY A 11 -4.31 40.81 -9.45
C GLY A 11 -3.05 40.54 -10.26
N ASP A 12 -3.20 40.11 -11.53
CA ASP A 12 -2.13 40.01 -12.53
C ASP A 12 -1.85 41.42 -13.12
N PRO A 13 -0.94 42.23 -12.54
CA PRO A 13 -0.91 43.66 -12.81
C PRO A 13 -0.18 43.99 -14.12
N ARG A 14 0.45 42.98 -14.76
CA ARG A 14 1.37 43.17 -15.90
C ARG A 14 1.10 42.23 -17.07
N GLY A 15 -0.04 41.51 -17.08
CA GLY A 15 -0.34 40.53 -18.12
C GLY A 15 0.61 39.32 -18.08
N TRP A 16 1.08 38.96 -16.90
CA TRP A 16 1.90 37.78 -16.65
C TRP A 16 1.16 36.49 -16.98
N SER A 17 -0.14 36.39 -16.69
CA SER A 17 -0.95 35.23 -17.09
C SER A 17 -1.01 35.12 -18.62
N VAL A 18 -1.16 36.23 -19.34
CA VAL A 18 -1.15 36.27 -20.81
C VAL A 18 0.20 35.86 -21.37
N THR A 19 1.27 36.39 -20.78
CA THR A 19 2.65 36.06 -21.17
C THR A 19 2.97 34.60 -20.91
N ALA A 20 2.59 34.09 -19.73
CA ALA A 20 2.78 32.70 -19.35
C ALA A 20 1.96 31.75 -20.24
N ALA A 21 0.70 32.07 -20.55
CA ALA A 21 -0.13 31.24 -21.43
C ALA A 21 0.50 31.01 -22.82
N ARG A 22 1.29 31.97 -23.31
CA ARG A 22 2.02 31.86 -24.58
C ARG A 22 3.35 31.12 -24.46
N ASN A 23 4.01 31.26 -23.31
CA ASN A 23 5.37 30.76 -23.11
C ASN A 23 5.42 29.38 -22.45
N PHE A 24 4.32 28.92 -21.87
CA PHE A 24 4.22 27.60 -21.27
C PHE A 24 3.72 26.58 -22.29
N THR A 25 4.34 25.42 -22.26
CA THR A 25 3.95 24.21 -22.99
C THR A 25 3.73 23.09 -21.99
N GLY A 26 2.86 22.14 -22.34
CA GLY A 26 2.38 21.16 -21.39
C GLY A 26 2.45 19.76 -21.96
N ILE A 27 2.84 18.81 -21.13
CA ILE A 27 2.78 17.39 -21.45
C ILE A 27 1.83 16.76 -20.44
N ALA A 28 0.78 16.11 -20.95
CA ALA A 28 -0.11 15.32 -20.09
C ALA A 28 0.70 14.19 -19.44
N ASN A 29 0.60 14.07 -18.13
CA ASN A 29 1.31 13.05 -17.38
C ASN A 29 0.37 11.88 -17.06
N PRO A 30 0.46 10.75 -17.78
CA PRO A 30 -0.44 9.61 -17.57
C PRO A 30 -0.22 8.91 -16.22
N SER A 31 0.88 9.20 -15.51
CA SER A 31 1.21 8.55 -14.24
C SER A 31 0.73 9.31 -13.00
N ALA A 32 0.46 10.60 -13.13
CA ALA A 32 0.26 11.53 -12.01
C ALA A 32 -1.07 12.32 -12.06
N ASP A 33 -2.03 11.93 -12.91
CA ASP A 33 -3.34 12.59 -13.09
C ASP A 33 -3.19 14.14 -13.15
N GLY A 34 -2.44 14.61 -14.15
CA GLY A 34 -2.15 16.05 -14.30
C GLY A 34 -1.32 16.42 -15.52
N VAL A 35 -0.87 17.67 -15.57
CA VAL A 35 -0.05 18.26 -16.63
C VAL A 35 1.28 18.74 -16.09
N THR A 36 2.36 18.37 -16.76
CA THR A 36 3.66 19.00 -16.56
C THR A 36 3.74 20.26 -17.42
N ALA A 37 3.75 21.43 -16.79
CA ALA A 37 3.87 22.71 -17.46
C ALA A 37 5.34 23.19 -17.45
N THR A 38 5.89 23.48 -18.63
CA THR A 38 7.27 23.95 -18.83
C THR A 38 7.26 25.28 -19.58
N GLY A 39 7.96 26.28 -19.06
CA GLY A 39 8.03 27.61 -19.67
C GLY A 39 8.95 28.56 -18.91
N SER A 40 9.00 29.82 -19.31
CA SER A 40 9.79 30.85 -18.62
C SER A 40 8.94 31.72 -17.71
N CYS A 41 9.47 32.08 -16.55
CA CYS A 41 8.82 33.02 -15.65
C CYS A 41 8.61 34.37 -16.37
N PRO A 42 7.38 34.94 -16.38
CA PRO A 42 7.10 36.19 -17.07
C PRO A 42 7.73 37.43 -16.39
N ARG A 43 8.23 37.30 -15.16
CA ARG A 43 8.93 38.38 -14.44
C ARG A 43 10.45 38.33 -14.64
N CYS A 44 11.10 37.20 -14.34
CA CYS A 44 12.56 37.09 -14.39
C CYS A 44 13.11 36.42 -15.65
N GLY A 45 12.25 35.83 -16.51
CA GLY A 45 12.66 35.14 -17.73
C GLY A 45 13.29 33.75 -17.51
N HIS A 46 13.57 33.37 -16.26
CA HIS A 46 14.20 32.09 -15.97
C HIS A 46 13.29 30.91 -16.36
N PRO A 47 13.87 29.85 -16.95
CA PRO A 47 13.15 28.63 -17.25
C PRO A 47 12.67 27.96 -15.96
N MET A 48 11.46 27.42 -16.01
CA MET A 48 10.88 26.67 -14.92
C MET A 48 9.93 25.59 -15.43
N GLN A 49 9.70 24.65 -14.54
CA GLN A 49 8.80 23.53 -14.74
C GLN A 49 7.98 23.35 -13.47
N THR A 50 6.70 23.05 -13.61
CA THR A 50 5.82 22.76 -12.49
C THR A 50 4.80 21.69 -12.87
N SER A 51 4.48 20.81 -11.93
CA SER A 51 3.36 19.88 -12.06
C SER A 51 2.08 20.60 -11.69
N LEU A 52 1.09 20.54 -12.57
CA LEU A 52 -0.30 20.89 -12.29
C LEU A 52 -1.01 19.57 -12.09
N THR A 53 -1.29 19.21 -10.84
CA THR A 53 -2.08 18.02 -10.53
C THR A 53 -3.45 18.46 -10.04
N ASP A 54 -4.48 17.77 -10.51
CA ASP A 54 -5.85 18.03 -10.04
C ASP A 54 -6.06 17.50 -8.62
N THR A 55 -5.12 16.71 -8.10
CA THR A 55 -5.17 16.09 -6.78
C THR A 55 -3.84 16.26 -6.04
N VAL A 56 -3.81 17.16 -5.06
CA VAL A 56 -2.81 17.09 -3.98
C VAL A 56 -3.42 16.21 -2.90
N TYR A 57 -2.76 15.12 -2.52
CA TYR A 57 -3.24 14.20 -1.47
C TYR A 57 -3.27 14.93 -0.11
N ARG A 58 -4.35 15.65 0.15
CA ARG A 58 -4.69 16.27 1.43
C ARG A 58 -5.99 15.59 1.90
N ASN A 59 -6.17 15.41 3.22
CA ASN A 59 -7.47 15.02 3.80
C ASN A 59 -8.47 16.17 3.58
N VAL A 60 -8.96 16.34 2.36
CA VAL A 60 -10.01 17.29 2.01
C VAL A 60 -11.17 16.47 1.45
N ALA A 61 -12.37 16.76 1.94
CA ALA A 61 -13.59 16.05 1.58
C ALA A 61 -13.78 15.99 0.05
N PRO A 62 -14.41 14.94 -0.49
CA PRO A 62 -14.61 14.78 -1.92
C PRO A 62 -15.48 15.91 -2.47
N GLY A 63 -14.84 16.86 -3.16
CA GLY A 63 -15.46 17.94 -3.91
C GLY A 63 -14.46 18.43 -4.94
N GLY A 64 -14.67 18.03 -6.20
CA GLY A 64 -13.69 18.10 -7.27
C GLY A 64 -13.24 19.51 -7.67
N GLY A 65 -11.94 19.65 -7.89
CA GLY A 65 -11.41 20.69 -8.77
C GLY A 65 -11.71 20.31 -10.20
N THR A 66 -12.69 20.96 -10.82
CA THR A 66 -12.85 20.89 -12.26
C THR A 66 -11.85 21.84 -12.91
N ALA A 67 -11.34 21.47 -14.08
CA ALA A 67 -10.45 22.25 -14.94
C ALA A 67 -10.96 23.67 -15.29
N ASP A 68 -12.16 24.05 -14.86
CA ASP A 68 -12.71 25.38 -15.02
C ASP A 68 -12.14 26.41 -14.01
N THR A 69 -11.59 25.95 -12.89
CA THR A 69 -10.96 26.84 -11.90
C THR A 69 -9.48 27.00 -12.24
N GLY A 70 -9.04 28.20 -12.63
CA GLY A 70 -7.66 28.47 -13.01
C GLY A 70 -6.66 28.05 -11.93
N VAL A 71 -5.51 27.50 -12.33
CA VAL A 71 -4.44 27.06 -11.43
C VAL A 71 -3.48 28.21 -11.17
N ALA A 72 -3.19 28.46 -9.90
CA ALA A 72 -2.19 29.43 -9.48
C ALA A 72 -0.77 28.88 -9.67
N MET A 73 0.08 29.71 -10.25
CA MET A 73 1.47 29.41 -10.59
C MET A 73 2.36 30.38 -9.87
N VAL A 74 3.49 29.91 -9.32
CA VAL A 74 4.50 30.76 -8.69
C VAL A 74 5.86 30.46 -9.30
N CYS A 75 6.64 31.50 -9.53
CA CYS A 75 8.01 31.36 -10.01
C CYS A 75 8.82 30.44 -9.08
N GLY A 76 9.54 29.47 -9.65
CA GLY A 76 10.41 28.55 -8.92
C GLY A 76 11.90 28.73 -9.15
N CYS A 77 12.34 29.88 -9.67
CA CYS A 77 13.76 30.08 -9.93
C CYS A 77 14.59 30.04 -8.64
N ARG A 78 15.73 29.35 -8.68
CA ARG A 78 16.71 29.31 -7.57
C ARG A 78 17.96 30.15 -7.84
N THR A 79 18.05 30.72 -9.03
CA THR A 79 19.15 31.59 -9.43
C THR A 79 18.96 32.95 -8.79
N ASP A 80 19.98 33.42 -8.07
CA ASP A 80 19.99 34.78 -7.53
C ASP A 80 19.98 35.80 -8.68
N HIS A 81 19.15 36.82 -8.57
CA HIS A 81 19.01 37.88 -9.56
C HIS A 81 18.40 39.14 -8.92
N PRO A 82 18.56 40.32 -9.53
CA PRO A 82 17.91 41.54 -9.04
C PRO A 82 16.39 41.33 -8.85
N GLY A 83 15.90 41.50 -7.62
CA GLY A 83 14.50 41.27 -7.27
C GLY A 83 14.13 39.85 -6.83
N HIS A 84 15.11 38.97 -6.60
CA HIS A 84 14.94 37.72 -5.85
C HIS A 84 14.83 38.05 -4.34
N PRO A 85 13.75 37.65 -3.62
CA PRO A 85 13.59 37.93 -2.20
C PRO A 85 14.54 37.07 -1.37
N GLU A 86 15.19 37.67 -0.37
CA GLU A 86 16.11 36.95 0.52
C GLU A 86 15.35 35.87 1.32
N GLY A 87 15.86 34.64 1.29
CA GLY A 87 15.26 33.50 2.00
C GLY A 87 14.06 32.85 1.32
N GLU A 88 13.61 33.35 0.16
CA GLU A 88 12.50 32.77 -0.59
C GLU A 88 12.98 32.00 -1.84
N SER A 89 12.23 30.97 -2.24
CA SER A 89 12.43 30.32 -3.54
C SER A 89 11.58 31.01 -4.63
N GLY A 90 12.22 31.45 -5.71
CA GLY A 90 11.56 32.18 -6.81
C GLY A 90 11.57 33.69 -6.66
N CYS A 91 11.22 34.41 -7.73
CA CYS A 91 11.19 35.88 -7.76
C CYS A 91 9.92 36.53 -7.16
N GLY A 92 9.11 35.77 -6.42
CA GLY A 92 7.82 36.21 -5.86
C GLY A 92 6.72 36.49 -6.91
N ALA A 93 6.98 36.30 -8.21
CA ALA A 93 5.95 36.41 -9.23
C ALA A 93 4.99 35.22 -9.17
N TRP A 94 3.70 35.52 -9.30
CA TRP A 94 2.64 34.54 -9.42
C TRP A 94 1.70 34.94 -10.56
N TRP A 95 1.04 33.95 -11.17
CA TRP A 95 0.09 34.13 -12.25
C TRP A 95 -0.92 32.97 -12.23
N SER A 96 -1.91 32.98 -13.11
CA SER A 96 -2.84 31.86 -13.22
C SER A 96 -3.08 31.42 -14.64
N LEU A 97 -3.19 30.11 -14.80
CA LEU A 97 -3.42 29.46 -16.07
C LEU A 97 -4.59 28.49 -15.93
N ARG A 98 -5.44 28.46 -16.95
CA ARG A 98 -6.28 27.32 -17.24
C ARG A 98 -5.56 26.47 -18.27
N TYR A 99 -5.73 25.16 -18.20
CA TYR A 99 -5.19 24.27 -19.21
C TYR A 99 -6.28 23.35 -19.76
N GLU A 100 -6.16 23.00 -21.03
CA GLU A 100 -7.03 22.06 -21.72
C GLU A 100 -6.17 20.93 -22.31
N ILE A 101 -6.53 19.68 -22.01
CA ILE A 101 -5.85 18.50 -22.53
C ILE A 101 -6.59 18.04 -23.78
N SER A 102 -5.88 17.96 -24.91
CA SER A 102 -6.39 17.47 -26.20
C SER A 102 -5.54 16.32 -26.73
N GLU A 103 -6.01 15.62 -27.77
CA GLU A 103 -5.20 14.60 -28.48
C GLU A 103 -3.89 15.17 -29.05
N THR A 104 -3.88 16.48 -29.36
CA THR A 104 -2.72 17.17 -29.95
C THR A 104 -1.74 17.75 -28.92
N GLY A 105 -2.04 17.63 -27.62
CA GLY A 105 -1.22 18.17 -26.54
C GLY A 105 -2.01 19.03 -25.56
N VAL A 106 -1.30 19.79 -24.73
CA VAL A 106 -1.91 20.66 -23.72
C VAL A 106 -1.83 22.12 -24.13
N ALA A 107 -2.96 22.80 -24.14
CA ALA A 107 -3.06 24.25 -24.37
C ALA A 107 -3.22 25.00 -23.05
N PHE A 108 -2.54 26.14 -22.91
CA PHE A 108 -2.70 27.03 -21.75
C PHE A 108 -3.45 28.30 -22.14
N HIS A 109 -4.36 28.70 -21.27
CA HIS A 109 -5.17 29.90 -21.40
C HIS A 109 -4.94 30.78 -20.17
N SER A 110 -4.74 32.08 -20.38
CA SER A 110 -4.61 33.03 -19.28
C SER A 110 -5.95 33.16 -18.56
N VAL A 111 -5.94 33.03 -17.24
CA VAL A 111 -7.10 33.36 -16.42
C VAL A 111 -6.82 34.71 -15.76
N SER A 112 -7.78 35.62 -15.87
CA SER A 112 -7.75 36.86 -15.10
C SER A 112 -8.31 36.55 -13.72
N ILE A 113 -7.44 36.59 -12.71
CA ILE A 113 -7.88 36.61 -11.32
C ILE A 113 -8.26 38.07 -11.02
N ALA A 114 -9.39 38.51 -11.59
CA ALA A 114 -9.95 39.82 -11.28
C ALA A 114 -10.83 39.78 -10.01
N GLU A 115 -11.17 38.58 -9.51
CA GLU A 115 -12.12 38.39 -8.39
C GLU A 115 -11.62 37.48 -7.25
N LEU A 116 -10.49 36.77 -7.37
CA LEU A 116 -9.93 36.04 -6.21
C LEU A 116 -8.94 36.93 -5.45
N ASP A 117 -9.00 36.84 -4.13
CA ASP A 117 -8.05 37.46 -3.22
C ASP A 117 -6.62 37.03 -3.59
N ALA A 118 -5.85 37.96 -4.14
CA ALA A 118 -4.48 37.75 -4.57
C ALA A 118 -3.57 37.23 -3.45
N ASP A 119 -3.84 37.64 -2.21
CA ASP A 119 -3.08 37.20 -1.05
C ASP A 119 -3.48 35.77 -0.67
N ALA A 120 -4.75 35.39 -0.81
CA ALA A 120 -5.20 34.01 -0.66
C ALA A 120 -4.59 33.10 -1.73
N VAL A 121 -4.57 33.52 -2.99
CA VAL A 121 -3.96 32.75 -4.09
C VAL A 121 -2.45 32.58 -3.89
N ARG A 122 -1.75 33.63 -3.43
CA ARG A 122 -0.34 33.56 -3.08
C ARG A 122 -0.11 32.62 -1.90
N ALA A 123 -0.91 32.73 -0.84
CA ALA A 123 -0.83 31.88 0.34
C ALA A 123 -1.07 30.40 -0.02
N ASP A 124 -2.07 30.11 -0.85
CA ASP A 124 -2.35 28.76 -1.35
C ASP A 124 -1.17 28.22 -2.18
N ALA A 125 -0.59 29.04 -3.06
CA ALA A 125 0.54 28.60 -3.87
C ALA A 125 1.82 28.35 -3.05
N HIS A 126 2.09 29.16 -2.01
CA HIS A 126 3.17 28.88 -1.06
C HIS A 126 2.86 27.64 -0.20
N ALA A 127 1.60 27.44 0.21
CA ALA A 127 1.18 26.27 0.96
C ALA A 127 1.28 24.98 0.14
N LEU A 128 1.00 25.05 -1.16
CA LEU A 128 1.18 23.93 -2.10
C LEU A 128 2.66 23.58 -2.29
N ARG A 129 3.53 24.60 -2.44
CA ARG A 129 4.97 24.37 -2.58
C ARG A 129 5.60 23.81 -1.30
N SER A 130 5.27 24.38 -0.14
CA SER A 130 5.80 23.92 1.14
C SER A 130 5.30 22.53 1.51
N ALA A 131 4.09 22.15 1.07
CA ALA A 131 3.62 20.76 1.18
C ALA A 131 4.51 19.81 0.36
N GLY A 132 4.84 20.16 -0.89
CA GLY A 132 5.67 19.33 -1.78
C GLY A 132 7.08 19.07 -1.24
N GLU A 133 7.70 20.05 -0.58
CA GLU A 133 9.06 19.91 -0.01
C GLU A 133 9.14 18.87 1.14
N GLY A 134 8.00 18.44 1.69
CA GLY A 134 7.92 17.41 2.74
C GLY A 134 7.30 16.08 2.29
N GLU A 135 6.72 15.99 1.09
CA GLU A 135 5.92 14.83 0.65
C GLU A 135 6.73 13.52 0.68
N LEU A 136 7.94 13.53 0.12
CA LEU A 136 8.78 12.33 0.06
C LEU A 136 9.20 11.85 1.47
N THR A 137 9.51 12.78 2.36
CA THR A 137 9.86 12.50 3.76
C THR A 137 8.65 11.97 4.54
N ALA A 138 7.46 12.52 4.27
CA ALA A 138 6.21 12.05 4.86
C ALA A 138 5.87 10.62 4.38
N VAL A 139 6.00 10.34 3.08
CA VAL A 139 5.78 8.98 2.53
C VAL A 139 6.78 7.98 3.11
N ARG A 140 8.07 8.34 3.21
CA ARG A 140 9.10 7.47 3.80
C ARG A 140 8.86 7.21 5.28
N SER A 141 8.49 8.25 6.04
CA SER A 141 8.19 8.09 7.48
C SER A 141 6.96 7.21 7.69
N ALA A 142 5.90 7.41 6.92
CA ALA A 142 4.71 6.54 6.91
C ALA A 142 5.05 5.10 6.53
N ALA A 143 5.82 4.87 5.45
CA ALA A 143 6.21 3.52 5.06
C ALA A 143 7.01 2.81 6.18
N SER A 144 7.90 3.53 6.85
CA SER A 144 8.69 2.99 7.96
C SER A 144 7.84 2.63 9.19
N SER A 145 6.81 3.42 9.50
CA SER A 145 5.91 3.14 10.63
C SER A 145 5.01 1.95 10.33
N TRP A 146 4.50 1.82 9.10
CA TRP A 146 3.73 0.65 8.66
C TRP A 146 4.55 -0.63 8.70
N SER A 147 5.82 -0.62 8.27
CA SER A 147 6.69 -1.81 8.36
C SER A 147 6.89 -2.26 9.80
N LYS A 148 7.06 -1.33 10.75
CA LYS A 148 7.17 -1.65 12.19
C LYS A 148 5.85 -2.21 12.74
N GLY A 149 4.73 -1.61 12.35
CA GLY A 149 3.39 -2.07 12.74
C GLY A 149 3.09 -3.49 12.27
N ILE A 150 3.41 -3.83 11.02
CA ILE A 150 3.25 -5.19 10.47
C ILE A 150 4.14 -6.18 11.23
N GLY A 151 5.40 -5.83 11.51
CA GLY A 151 6.29 -6.68 12.30
C GLY A 151 5.72 -6.98 13.69
N ALA A 152 5.18 -5.97 14.38
CA ALA A 152 4.53 -6.14 15.68
C ALA A 152 3.28 -7.03 15.59
N ALA A 153 2.44 -6.86 14.56
CA ALA A 153 1.24 -7.67 14.35
C ALA A 153 1.58 -9.15 14.11
N VAL A 154 2.62 -9.44 13.32
CA VAL A 154 3.10 -10.81 13.09
C VAL A 154 3.61 -11.44 14.39
N ILE A 155 4.40 -10.70 15.18
CA ILE A 155 4.88 -11.18 16.50
C ILE A 155 3.70 -11.47 17.43
N ALA A 156 2.68 -10.60 17.46
CA ALA A 156 1.49 -10.82 18.27
C ALA A 156 0.70 -12.06 17.84
N LEU A 157 0.54 -12.28 16.53
CA LEU A 157 -0.13 -13.46 15.98
C LEU A 157 0.63 -14.76 16.32
N LEU A 158 1.95 -14.78 16.16
CA LEU A 158 2.79 -15.92 16.54
C LEU A 158 2.72 -16.19 18.05
N GLY A 159 2.72 -15.13 18.86
CA GLY A 159 2.55 -15.23 20.31
C GLY A 159 1.20 -15.83 20.70
N PHE A 160 0.11 -15.45 20.03
CA PHE A 160 -1.22 -16.02 20.29
C PHE A 160 -1.33 -17.49 19.86
N GLY A 161 -0.72 -17.87 18.73
CA GLY A 161 -0.72 -19.25 18.25
C GLY A 161 -0.06 -20.24 19.22
N LEU A 162 0.92 -19.78 20.01
CA LEU A 162 1.60 -20.58 21.03
C LEU A 162 0.74 -20.88 22.26
N VAL A 163 -0.36 -20.17 22.48
CA VAL A 163 -1.05 -20.18 23.78
C VAL A 163 -2.17 -21.23 23.86
N THR A 164 -2.73 -21.77 22.77
CA THR A 164 -3.92 -22.65 22.90
C THR A 164 -4.34 -23.50 21.68
N GLY A 165 -3.47 -23.74 20.70
CA GLY A 165 -3.84 -24.57 19.53
C GLY A 165 -3.74 -26.09 19.79
N PRO A 166 -4.51 -26.94 19.06
CA PRO A 166 -4.21 -28.37 18.96
C PRO A 166 -2.73 -28.55 18.66
N SER A 167 -2.05 -29.43 19.41
CA SER A 167 -0.60 -29.57 19.35
C SER A 167 -0.09 -30.10 18.00
N ASP A 168 -0.98 -30.63 17.15
CA ASP A 168 -0.57 -31.29 15.92
C ASP A 168 -1.57 -31.12 14.75
N ILE A 169 -1.02 -30.85 13.55
CA ILE A 169 -1.78 -30.76 12.29
C ILE A 169 -2.26 -32.14 11.82
N SER A 170 -1.75 -33.21 12.43
CA SER A 170 -2.14 -34.60 12.13
C SER A 170 -3.57 -34.94 12.55
N ASP A 171 -4.18 -34.15 13.42
CA ASP A 171 -5.56 -34.35 13.90
C ASP A 171 -6.61 -33.80 12.94
N LEU A 172 -6.19 -33.43 11.72
CA LEU A 172 -7.06 -32.96 10.64
C LEU A 172 -7.15 -34.02 9.55
N THR A 173 -8.30 -34.07 8.87
CA THR A 173 -8.40 -34.86 7.63
C THR A 173 -7.31 -34.44 6.63
N CYS A 174 -6.85 -35.37 5.79
CA CYS A 174 -5.83 -35.08 4.76
C CYS A 174 -6.18 -33.85 3.90
N ALA A 175 -7.46 -33.67 3.55
CA ALA A 175 -7.92 -32.51 2.82
C ALA A 175 -7.76 -31.21 3.62
N ALA A 176 -8.16 -31.19 4.90
CA ALA A 176 -7.99 -30.02 5.76
C ALA A 176 -6.51 -29.68 6.00
N SER A 177 -5.66 -30.68 6.23
CA SER A 177 -4.21 -30.47 6.36
C SER A 177 -3.59 -29.86 5.10
N ILE A 178 -4.00 -30.30 3.91
CA ILE A 178 -3.57 -29.71 2.63
C ILE A 178 -4.03 -28.25 2.53
N VAL A 179 -5.30 -27.95 2.87
CA VAL A 179 -5.84 -26.59 2.86
C VAL A 179 -5.05 -25.66 3.79
N VAL A 180 -4.78 -26.10 5.03
CA VAL A 180 -3.94 -25.35 5.98
C VAL A 180 -2.56 -25.09 5.39
N GLY A 181 -1.90 -26.11 4.83
CA GLY A 181 -0.59 -25.98 4.21
C GLY A 181 -0.56 -24.97 3.06
N VAL A 182 -1.56 -25.01 2.17
CA VAL A 182 -1.69 -24.06 1.05
C VAL A 182 -1.95 -22.64 1.55
N LEU A 183 -2.82 -22.44 2.53
CA LEU A 183 -3.10 -21.12 3.10
C LEU A 183 -1.85 -20.52 3.76
N LEU A 184 -1.08 -21.32 4.51
CA LEU A 184 0.17 -20.87 5.14
C LEU A 184 1.24 -20.52 4.09
N ALA A 185 1.39 -21.34 3.05
CA ALA A 185 2.32 -21.06 1.95
C ALA A 185 1.93 -19.78 1.19
N ALA A 186 0.65 -19.60 0.88
CA ALA A 186 0.15 -18.41 0.21
C ALA A 186 0.32 -17.15 1.07
N ALA A 187 0.04 -17.24 2.38
CA ALA A 187 0.25 -16.16 3.33
C ALA A 187 1.73 -15.76 3.41
N LEU A 188 2.65 -16.72 3.42
CA LEU A 188 4.09 -16.46 3.44
C LEU A 188 4.55 -15.73 2.17
N VAL A 189 4.11 -16.18 0.99
CA VAL A 189 4.42 -15.52 -0.28
C VAL A 189 3.86 -14.11 -0.31
N ALA A 190 2.60 -13.92 0.09
CA ALA A 190 1.98 -12.60 0.19
C ALA A 190 2.73 -11.68 1.16
N GLY A 191 3.18 -12.20 2.30
CA GLY A 191 4.00 -11.48 3.27
C GLY A 191 5.35 -11.04 2.68
N MET A 192 6.07 -11.93 2.00
CA MET A 192 7.34 -11.59 1.33
C MET A 192 7.16 -10.52 0.24
N VAL A 193 6.12 -10.65 -0.59
CA VAL A 193 5.78 -9.66 -1.62
C VAL A 193 5.44 -8.31 -0.98
N SER A 194 4.60 -8.30 0.06
CA SER A 194 4.26 -7.10 0.82
C SER A 194 5.49 -6.41 1.37
N VAL A 195 6.38 -7.14 2.04
CA VAL A 195 7.65 -6.61 2.57
C VAL A 195 8.49 -6.03 1.43
N GLY A 196 8.67 -6.75 0.33
CA GLY A 196 9.43 -6.25 -0.82
C GLY A 196 8.87 -4.94 -1.40
N LEU A 197 7.55 -4.84 -1.53
CA LEU A 197 6.87 -3.63 -2.00
C LEU A 197 7.03 -2.46 -1.02
N LEU A 198 6.88 -2.71 0.28
CA LEU A 198 7.05 -1.70 1.32
C LEU A 198 8.51 -1.21 1.39
N PHE A 199 9.48 -2.10 1.36
CA PHE A 199 10.91 -1.73 1.34
C PHE A 199 11.27 -0.94 0.08
N ARG A 200 10.78 -1.36 -1.09
CA ARG A 200 10.98 -0.60 -2.34
C ARG A 200 10.31 0.78 -2.28
N SER A 201 9.18 0.91 -1.57
CA SER A 201 8.53 2.21 -1.36
C SER A 201 9.30 3.11 -0.38
N ALA A 202 9.92 2.54 0.66
CA ALA A 202 10.63 3.27 1.70
C ALA A 202 12.05 3.70 1.28
N TYR A 203 12.80 2.80 0.65
CA TYR A 203 14.24 3.00 0.39
C TYR A 203 14.58 3.37 -1.05
N GLY A 204 13.64 3.25 -1.98
CA GLY A 204 13.91 3.51 -3.39
C GLY A 204 14.25 2.25 -4.19
N ALA A 205 14.32 2.40 -5.52
CA ALA A 205 15.01 1.41 -6.36
C ALA A 205 16.51 1.76 -6.32
N LEU A 206 17.38 0.74 -6.30
CA LEU A 206 18.83 0.93 -6.46
C LEU A 206 19.11 1.26 -7.94
N GLU A 207 18.63 2.39 -8.41
CA GLU A 207 18.97 2.91 -9.73
C GLU A 207 20.05 3.98 -9.58
N PRO A 208 21.11 3.95 -10.41
CA PRO A 208 22.13 4.99 -10.39
C PRO A 208 21.48 6.31 -10.80
N VAL A 209 21.37 7.22 -9.84
CA VAL A 209 20.91 8.59 -10.10
C VAL A 209 22.00 9.29 -10.92
N ALA A 210 21.68 9.67 -12.16
CA ALA A 210 22.55 10.54 -12.94
C ALA A 210 22.76 11.84 -12.14
N THR A 211 24.02 12.20 -11.90
CA THR A 211 24.32 13.36 -11.07
C THR A 211 23.90 14.65 -11.80
N PRO A 212 23.56 15.72 -11.07
CA PRO A 212 23.13 17.00 -11.65
C PRO A 212 24.12 17.63 -12.66
N GLN A 213 25.33 17.09 -12.75
CA GLN A 213 26.39 17.56 -13.62
C GLN A 213 26.18 17.18 -15.09
N ASP A 214 25.33 16.18 -15.37
CA ASP A 214 25.00 15.73 -16.73
C ASP A 214 23.72 16.38 -17.30
N SER A 215 23.05 17.25 -16.53
CA SER A 215 21.83 17.94 -16.96
C SER A 215 22.13 19.34 -17.53
N PRO A 216 21.53 19.74 -18.66
CA PRO A 216 21.73 21.06 -19.23
C PRO A 216 21.25 22.18 -18.28
N PRO A 217 21.98 23.31 -18.18
CA PRO A 217 21.64 24.39 -17.26
C PRO A 217 20.25 24.97 -17.56
N GLY A 218 19.40 25.09 -16.53
CA GLY A 218 18.08 25.71 -16.60
C GLY A 218 16.87 24.76 -16.62
N GLN A 219 17.07 23.44 -16.57
CA GLN A 219 15.97 22.50 -16.36
C GLN A 219 15.83 22.17 -14.87
N ASN A 220 14.76 22.66 -14.23
CA ASN A 220 14.41 22.34 -12.85
C ASN A 220 13.79 20.93 -12.75
N ALA A 221 14.42 19.92 -13.37
CA ALA A 221 13.95 18.54 -13.47
C ALA A 221 13.78 17.85 -12.10
N VAL A 222 14.41 18.41 -11.05
CA VAL A 222 14.41 17.85 -9.69
C VAL A 222 13.01 17.87 -9.06
N ALA A 223 12.27 18.98 -9.16
CA ALA A 223 10.96 19.09 -8.49
C ALA A 223 9.84 18.29 -9.19
N LEU A 224 9.93 18.10 -10.51
CA LEU A 224 8.99 17.28 -11.27
C LEU A 224 9.24 15.77 -11.05
N SER A 225 10.52 15.40 -10.93
CA SER A 225 10.94 14.05 -10.57
C SER A 225 10.35 13.65 -9.20
N ASP A 226 10.39 14.55 -8.22
CA ASP A 226 9.95 14.25 -6.85
C ASP A 226 8.45 13.88 -6.76
N HIS A 227 7.57 14.60 -7.46
CA HIS A 227 6.12 14.33 -7.40
C HIS A 227 5.72 13.06 -8.16
N THR A 228 6.25 12.86 -9.38
CA THR A 228 5.97 11.65 -10.16
C THR A 228 6.52 10.40 -9.48
N GLU A 229 7.69 10.52 -8.84
CA GLU A 229 8.23 9.48 -7.98
C GLU A 229 7.32 9.25 -6.77
N ALA A 230 6.86 10.30 -6.08
CA ALA A 230 5.96 10.16 -4.94
C ALA A 230 4.66 9.42 -5.29
N VAL A 231 4.02 9.74 -6.41
CA VAL A 231 2.78 9.05 -6.86
C VAL A 231 3.03 7.58 -7.19
N ALA A 232 4.13 7.28 -7.91
CA ALA A 232 4.51 5.90 -8.19
C ALA A 232 4.78 5.11 -6.89
N ARG A 233 5.41 5.74 -5.90
CA ARG A 233 5.68 5.15 -4.57
C ARG A 233 4.40 4.93 -3.77
N LEU A 234 3.44 5.85 -3.81
CA LEU A 234 2.12 5.68 -3.18
C LEU A 234 1.35 4.49 -3.77
N ARG A 235 1.42 4.27 -5.08
CA ARG A 235 0.82 3.09 -5.72
C ARG A 235 1.47 1.80 -5.20
N GLY A 236 2.80 1.78 -5.09
CA GLY A 236 3.54 0.66 -4.48
C GLY A 236 3.15 0.42 -3.01
N LEU A 237 2.99 1.48 -2.22
CA LEU A 237 2.53 1.41 -0.83
C LEU A 237 1.12 0.83 -0.71
N ARG A 238 0.17 1.27 -1.55
CA ARG A 238 -1.19 0.73 -1.59
C ARG A 238 -1.21 -0.77 -1.90
N TRP A 239 -0.47 -1.20 -2.91
CA TRP A 239 -0.34 -2.62 -3.24
C TRP A 239 0.30 -3.41 -2.11
N GLY A 240 1.37 -2.87 -1.50
CA GLY A 240 1.98 -3.45 -0.30
C GLY A 240 0.96 -3.68 0.81
N LEU A 241 0.17 -2.66 1.16
CA LEU A 241 -0.84 -2.75 2.20
C LEU A 241 -1.97 -3.75 1.86
N ILE A 242 -2.42 -3.80 0.60
CA ILE A 242 -3.41 -4.78 0.14
C ILE A 242 -2.84 -6.20 0.27
N THR A 243 -1.62 -6.44 -0.21
CA THR A 243 -0.98 -7.76 -0.11
C THR A 243 -0.74 -8.18 1.34
N ALA A 244 -0.42 -7.24 2.24
CA ALA A 244 -0.33 -7.49 3.67
C ALA A 244 -1.69 -7.94 4.24
N GLY A 245 -2.76 -7.21 3.92
CA GLY A 245 -4.11 -7.53 4.38
C GLY A 245 -4.58 -8.90 3.90
N VAL A 246 -4.31 -9.26 2.64
CA VAL A 246 -4.59 -10.60 2.10
C VAL A 246 -3.80 -11.67 2.86
N GLY A 247 -2.50 -11.45 3.08
CA GLY A 247 -1.66 -12.38 3.83
C GLY A 247 -2.16 -12.61 5.27
N VAL A 248 -2.54 -11.55 5.98
CA VAL A 248 -3.13 -11.65 7.32
C VAL A 248 -4.47 -12.40 7.28
N THR A 249 -5.32 -12.13 6.30
CA THR A 249 -6.61 -12.83 6.15
C THR A 249 -6.40 -14.33 5.90
N MET A 250 -5.42 -14.70 5.07
CA MET A 250 -5.04 -16.09 4.85
C MET A 250 -4.50 -16.78 6.11
N LEU A 251 -3.71 -16.07 6.93
CA LEU A 251 -3.25 -16.58 8.22
C LEU A 251 -4.42 -16.84 9.17
N ILE A 252 -5.35 -15.89 9.30
CA ILE A 252 -6.54 -16.05 10.13
C ILE A 252 -7.38 -17.23 9.65
N ALA A 253 -7.57 -17.37 8.34
CA ALA A 253 -8.27 -18.51 7.75
C ALA A 253 -7.56 -19.83 8.05
N ALA A 254 -6.22 -19.88 7.92
CA ALA A 254 -5.44 -21.07 8.25
C ALA A 254 -5.66 -21.50 9.71
N VAL A 255 -5.54 -20.55 10.65
CA VAL A 255 -5.81 -20.78 12.09
C VAL A 255 -7.24 -21.26 12.32
N GLY A 256 -8.21 -20.65 11.65
CA GLY A 256 -9.62 -21.08 11.74
C GLY A 256 -9.83 -22.51 11.26
N VAL A 257 -9.17 -22.92 10.17
CA VAL A 257 -9.23 -24.31 9.68
C VAL A 257 -8.51 -25.26 10.63
N THR A 258 -7.43 -24.86 11.30
CA THR A 258 -6.79 -25.73 12.29
C THR A 258 -7.67 -25.97 13.52
N TRP A 259 -8.49 -25.00 13.92
CA TRP A 259 -9.33 -25.10 15.11
C TRP A 259 -10.70 -25.72 14.84
N TYR A 260 -11.26 -25.44 13.68
CA TYR A 260 -12.64 -25.81 13.32
C TYR A 260 -12.71 -26.75 12.11
N GLY A 261 -11.56 -27.22 11.63
CA GLY A 261 -11.49 -28.18 10.53
C GLY A 261 -12.03 -29.55 10.93
N PRO A 262 -12.55 -30.33 9.97
CA PRO A 262 -13.04 -31.66 10.26
C PRO A 262 -11.87 -32.55 10.73
N ALA A 263 -12.05 -33.16 11.90
CA ALA A 263 -11.18 -34.21 12.40
C ALA A 263 -11.29 -35.47 11.52
N PRO A 264 -10.22 -36.27 11.39
CA PRO A 264 -10.31 -37.63 10.88
C PRO A 264 -11.39 -38.40 11.64
N GLN A 265 -12.07 -39.31 10.95
CA GLN A 265 -12.92 -40.27 11.67
C GLN A 265 -12.00 -41.15 12.51
N ASP A 266 -12.32 -41.30 13.79
CA ASP A 266 -11.55 -42.14 14.69
C ASP A 266 -11.48 -43.58 14.15
N PRO A 267 -10.30 -44.21 14.17
CA PRO A 267 -10.12 -45.53 13.61
C PRO A 267 -10.96 -46.54 14.40
N VAL A 268 -11.86 -47.21 13.71
CA VAL A 268 -12.68 -48.27 14.29
C VAL A 268 -11.85 -49.54 14.35
N LEU A 269 -11.69 -50.13 15.55
CA LEU A 269 -11.00 -51.40 15.72
C LEU A 269 -11.99 -52.56 15.74
N ARG A 270 -11.67 -53.61 14.98
CA ARG A 270 -12.30 -54.92 15.08
C ARG A 270 -11.32 -55.91 15.71
N ILE A 271 -11.67 -56.40 16.89
CA ILE A 271 -10.88 -57.37 17.68
C ILE A 271 -11.65 -58.67 17.78
N VAL A 272 -11.08 -59.76 17.25
CA VAL A 272 -11.64 -61.12 17.40
C VAL A 272 -10.92 -61.82 18.54
N ASP A 273 -11.65 -62.21 19.58
CA ASP A 273 -11.08 -62.89 20.74
C ASP A 273 -10.83 -64.40 20.49
N ARG A 274 -10.26 -65.10 21.48
CA ARG A 274 -10.02 -66.56 21.39
C ARG A 274 -11.31 -67.38 21.30
N THR A 275 -12.43 -66.86 21.78
CA THR A 275 -13.74 -67.50 21.69
C THR A 275 -14.36 -67.36 20.30
N GLY A 276 -13.81 -66.47 19.45
CA GLY A 276 -14.29 -66.19 18.10
C GLY A 276 -15.29 -65.03 18.04
N VAL A 277 -15.57 -64.37 19.16
CA VAL A 277 -16.45 -63.19 19.20
C VAL A 277 -15.68 -61.98 18.66
N ALA A 278 -16.30 -61.27 17.73
CA ALA A 278 -15.75 -60.07 17.13
C ALA A 278 -16.34 -58.82 17.80
N TRP A 279 -15.49 -58.08 18.50
CA TRP A 279 -15.78 -56.77 19.06
C TRP A 279 -15.42 -55.71 18.04
N CYS A 280 -16.32 -54.78 17.75
CA CYS A 280 -16.07 -53.69 16.82
C CYS A 280 -16.53 -52.38 17.43
N GLY A 281 -15.66 -51.38 17.45
CA GLY A 281 -15.96 -50.09 18.05
C GLY A 281 -14.81 -49.09 17.92
N GLU A 282 -15.09 -47.87 18.34
CA GLU A 282 -14.10 -46.79 18.39
C GLU A 282 -13.21 -46.94 19.63
N VAL A 283 -11.92 -46.67 19.53
CA VAL A 283 -10.99 -46.81 20.66
C VAL A 283 -11.13 -45.62 21.60
N GLN A 284 -11.63 -45.83 22.82
CA GLN A 284 -11.71 -44.77 23.83
C GLN A 284 -10.48 -44.71 24.74
N ALA A 285 -9.90 -45.86 25.09
CA ALA A 285 -8.74 -45.93 25.97
C ALA A 285 -7.94 -47.22 25.75
N THR A 286 -6.65 -47.14 26.05
CA THR A 286 -5.73 -48.29 26.10
C THR A 286 -5.06 -48.29 27.46
N ASP A 287 -5.19 -49.38 28.22
CA ASP A 287 -4.57 -49.52 29.53
C ASP A 287 -4.12 -50.98 29.76
N ASP A 288 -2.86 -51.15 30.15
CA ASP A 288 -2.23 -52.42 30.55
C ASP A 288 -2.65 -53.67 29.75
N GLY A 289 -2.50 -53.62 28.42
CA GLY A 289 -2.86 -54.74 27.53
C GLY A 289 -4.35 -54.92 27.29
N THR A 290 -5.20 -53.99 27.73
CA THR A 290 -6.62 -53.92 27.42
C THR A 290 -6.95 -52.69 26.57
N VAL A 291 -7.98 -52.82 25.73
CA VAL A 291 -8.52 -51.75 24.91
C VAL A 291 -9.99 -51.56 25.27
N ALA A 292 -10.39 -50.36 25.64
CA ALA A 292 -11.78 -49.97 25.78
C ALA A 292 -12.31 -49.51 24.42
N LEU A 293 -13.27 -50.24 23.88
CA LEU A 293 -13.96 -49.93 22.62
C LEU A 293 -15.36 -49.39 22.90
N ASP A 294 -15.79 -48.34 22.21
CA ASP A 294 -17.20 -47.96 22.14
C ASP A 294 -17.92 -48.75 21.04
N ALA A 295 -18.68 -49.75 21.46
CA ALA A 295 -19.45 -50.62 20.56
C ALA A 295 -20.93 -50.19 20.54
N GLY A 296 -21.21 -49.05 19.90
CA GLY A 296 -22.58 -48.55 19.73
C GLY A 296 -23.19 -47.93 20.99
N GLY A 297 -22.39 -47.15 21.73
CA GLY A 297 -22.78 -46.47 22.96
C GLY A 297 -22.51 -47.27 24.24
N THR A 298 -21.90 -48.45 24.11
CA THR A 298 -21.50 -49.28 25.25
C THR A 298 -19.99 -49.49 25.21
N THR A 299 -19.30 -49.09 26.28
CA THR A 299 -17.87 -49.33 26.45
C THR A 299 -17.62 -50.80 26.76
N VAL A 300 -16.91 -51.48 25.86
CA VAL A 300 -16.48 -52.88 26.01
C VAL A 300 -14.97 -52.92 26.17
N THR A 301 -14.50 -53.45 27.29
CA THR A 301 -13.06 -53.65 27.53
C THR A 301 -12.64 -55.03 27.00
N VAL A 302 -11.71 -55.05 26.05
CA VAL A 302 -11.18 -56.28 25.44
C VAL A 302 -9.71 -56.45 25.83
N ASN A 303 -9.36 -57.63 26.35
CA ASN A 303 -7.97 -57.97 26.67
C ASN A 303 -7.23 -58.43 25.39
N LEU A 304 -6.12 -57.76 25.07
CA LEU A 304 -5.32 -58.00 23.87
C LEU A 304 -4.53 -59.31 23.89
N ASP A 305 -4.19 -59.86 25.06
CA ASP A 305 -3.55 -61.18 25.17
C ASP A 305 -4.50 -62.29 24.66
N GLY A 306 -5.79 -62.02 24.73
CA GLY A 306 -6.86 -62.86 24.18
C GLY A 306 -7.16 -62.62 22.69
N ALA A 307 -6.54 -61.62 22.05
CA ALA A 307 -6.87 -61.27 20.67
C ALA A 307 -6.25 -62.27 19.68
N LYS A 308 -7.10 -62.91 18.87
CA LYS A 308 -6.68 -63.77 17.76
C LYS A 308 -6.41 -62.97 16.48
N GLN A 309 -7.17 -61.89 16.28
CA GLN A 309 -7.04 -61.02 15.11
C GLN A 309 -7.45 -59.59 15.47
N ILE A 310 -6.65 -58.61 15.03
CA ILE A 310 -6.93 -57.18 15.16
C ILE A 310 -6.94 -56.59 13.75
N GLN A 311 -8.01 -55.87 13.39
CA GLN A 311 -8.17 -55.18 12.11
C GLN A 311 -8.60 -53.74 12.36
N VAL A 312 -7.98 -52.80 11.66
CA VAL A 312 -8.45 -51.42 11.58
C VAL A 312 -9.47 -51.33 10.44
N LEU A 313 -10.68 -50.86 10.74
CA LEU A 313 -11.77 -50.67 9.80
C LEU A 313 -12.16 -49.19 9.74
N GLY A 314 -12.78 -48.77 8.63
CA GLY A 314 -13.39 -47.44 8.54
C GLY A 314 -14.80 -47.39 9.15
N VAL A 315 -15.53 -48.52 9.12
CA VAL A 315 -16.90 -48.64 9.65
C VAL A 315 -17.11 -50.07 10.15
N CYS A 316 -17.80 -50.24 11.28
CA CYS A 316 -18.21 -51.57 11.73
C CYS A 316 -19.25 -52.18 10.78
N PRO A 317 -19.08 -53.45 10.36
CA PRO A 317 -20.12 -54.15 9.63
C PRO A 317 -21.37 -54.27 10.51
N ALA A 318 -22.56 -54.08 9.92
CA ALA A 318 -23.82 -54.30 10.64
C ALA A 318 -23.84 -55.74 11.17
N THR A 319 -24.00 -55.90 12.48
CA THR A 319 -24.10 -57.22 13.12
C THR A 319 -25.30 -57.97 12.55
N GLY A 320 -25.03 -59.09 11.89
CA GLY A 320 -26.04 -60.06 11.46
C GLY A 320 -26.40 -61.04 12.56
#